data_AF-A0A367YY47-F1
#
_entry.id   AF-A0A367YY47-F1
#
_cell.length_a   1.000
_cell.length_b   1.000
_cell.length_c   1.000
_cell.angle_alpha   90.00
_cell.angle_beta   90.00
_cell.angle_gamma   90.00
#
_symmetry.space_group_name_H-M   'P 1'
#
loop_
_entity.id
_entity.type
_entity.pdbx_description
1 polymer ?
#
loop_
_entity_poly.entity_id
_entity_poly.type
_entity_poly.pdbx_seq_one_letter_code
_entity_poly.pdbx_strand_id
1 'polypeptide(L)'
;MPAPSPDRRRRSPLTVMVAVVGGVLALLVLGVLGLLGWNAWRPPSAADYTRLEQESALTSDFVTLLAAEVGRAPAAVSAPGPDQVQQLVGAIELQTVQLQDQTAALDRLRAADDPEVARRLQTLHTAVDELDGYLERYSTALLPLQGAGTACPTWDTELDLAAGPSEEQIASASAPCLQRVQSLREVPDGAWQAFADAHAAHVEDYAALAERVRGGEAAAADELTGLHERYLQRLQQAAATLDAEVAGRGQATATAVDDLRGYAREQAAG
;
A
#
# COMPACT_ATOMS: atom_id res chain seq x y z
N MET A 1 -21.27 61.99 74.59
CA MET A 1 -20.40 61.49 73.51
C MET A 1 -21.23 60.58 72.62
N PRO A 2 -21.64 60.97 71.41
CA PRO A 2 -22.24 60.04 70.47
C PRO A 2 -21.13 59.32 69.69
N ALA A 3 -21.28 58.00 69.52
CA ALA A 3 -20.34 57.14 68.79
C ALA A 3 -20.33 57.46 67.29
N PRO A 4 -19.19 57.39 66.60
CA PRO A 4 -19.14 57.59 65.16
C PRO A 4 -19.89 56.45 64.45
N SER A 5 -20.84 56.82 63.59
CA SER A 5 -21.52 55.89 62.69
C SER A 5 -20.49 55.19 61.78
N PRO A 6 -20.61 53.87 61.57
CA PRO A 6 -19.65 53.15 60.73
C PRO A 6 -19.78 53.61 59.27
N ASP A 7 -18.65 54.01 58.70
CA ASP A 7 -18.50 54.29 57.28
C ASP A 7 -19.05 53.10 56.46
N ARG A 8 -20.20 53.31 55.82
CA ARG A 8 -20.67 52.42 54.77
C ARG A 8 -19.69 52.53 53.61
N ARG A 9 -18.69 51.64 53.59
CA ARG A 9 -17.81 51.43 52.44
C ARG A 9 -18.67 51.26 51.19
N ARG A 10 -18.83 52.34 50.41
CA ARG A 10 -19.42 52.30 49.07
C ARG A 10 -18.50 51.43 48.23
N ARG A 11 -18.87 50.16 48.03
CA ARG A 11 -18.20 49.31 47.05
C ARG A 11 -18.36 50.01 45.69
N SER A 12 -17.23 50.34 45.07
CA SER A 12 -17.22 50.95 43.73
C SER A 12 -17.98 50.04 42.77
N PRO A 13 -18.86 50.59 41.92
CA PRO A 13 -19.59 49.81 40.91
C PRO A 13 -18.64 49.02 40.00
N LEU A 14 -17.41 49.50 39.84
CA LEU A 14 -16.35 48.85 39.08
C LEU A 14 -15.86 47.55 39.75
N THR A 15 -15.76 47.52 41.09
CA THR A 15 -15.40 46.32 41.85
C THR A 15 -16.50 45.26 41.80
N VAL A 16 -17.77 45.69 41.83
CA VAL A 16 -18.92 44.79 41.69
C VAL A 16 -18.98 44.24 40.26
N MET A 17 -18.79 45.07 39.24
CA MET A 17 -18.76 44.66 37.84
C MET A 17 -17.62 43.67 37.55
N VAL A 18 -16.40 43.93 38.03
CA VAL A 18 -15.26 43.01 37.87
C VAL A 18 -15.52 41.67 38.58
N ALA A 19 -16.11 41.67 39.77
CA ALA A 19 -16.46 40.44 40.48
C ALA A 19 -17.55 39.64 39.75
N VAL A 20 -18.56 40.31 39.19
CA VAL A 20 -19.63 39.66 38.41
C VAL A 20 -19.09 39.08 37.11
N VAL A 21 -18.32 39.87 36.35
CA VAL A 21 -17.72 39.41 35.09
C VAL A 21 -16.73 38.27 35.34
N GLY A 22 -15.88 38.38 36.36
CA GLY A 22 -14.96 37.31 36.75
C GLY A 22 -15.68 36.02 37.20
N GLY A 23 -16.79 36.15 37.93
CA GLY A 23 -17.61 35.00 38.34
C GLY A 23 -18.28 34.29 37.17
N VAL A 24 -18.81 35.04 36.20
CA VAL A 24 -19.41 34.47 34.98
C VAL A 24 -18.36 33.77 34.12
N LEU A 25 -17.18 34.37 33.94
CA LEU A 25 -16.07 33.75 33.22
C LEU A 25 -15.59 32.46 33.90
N ALA A 26 -15.45 32.46 35.22
CA ALA A 26 -15.05 31.25 35.96
C ALA A 26 -16.10 30.13 35.83
N LEU A 27 -17.39 30.45 35.87
CA LEU A 27 -18.47 29.47 35.66
C LEU A 27 -18.49 28.93 34.22
N LEU A 28 -18.25 29.77 33.22
CA LEU A 28 -18.12 29.33 31.83
C LEU A 28 -16.93 28.39 31.64
N VAL A 29 -15.77 28.73 32.20
CA VAL A 29 -14.59 27.87 32.15
C VAL A 29 -14.84 26.53 32.86
N LEU A 30 -15.44 26.55 34.05
CA LEU A 30 -15.80 25.32 34.76
C LEU A 30 -16.84 24.49 34.02
N GLY A 31 -17.81 25.14 33.35
CA GLY A 31 -18.80 24.47 32.52
C GLY A 31 -18.16 23.78 31.32
N VAL A 32 -17.24 24.46 30.62
CA VAL A 32 -16.48 23.89 29.51
C VAL A 32 -15.59 22.73 29.98
N LEU A 33 -14.85 22.90 31.09
CA LEU A 33 -14.01 21.83 31.65
C LEU A 33 -14.84 20.64 32.14
N GLY A 34 -16.02 20.89 32.71
CA GLY A 34 -16.96 19.85 33.12
C GLY A 34 -17.51 19.07 31.91
N LEU A 35 -17.85 19.77 30.82
CA LEU A 35 -18.27 19.16 29.56
C LEU A 35 -17.13 18.34 28.91
N LEU A 36 -15.91 18.87 28.86
CA LEU A 36 -14.74 18.16 28.36
C LEU A 36 -14.42 16.93 29.20
N GLY A 37 -14.48 17.06 30.53
CA GLY A 37 -14.28 15.95 31.46
C GLY A 37 -15.36 14.88 31.31
N TRP A 38 -16.63 15.26 31.23
CA TRP A 38 -17.73 14.33 30.99
C TRP A 38 -17.58 13.61 29.64
N ASN A 39 -17.25 14.34 28.58
CA ASN A 39 -17.08 13.75 27.26
C ASN A 39 -15.86 12.80 27.19
N ALA A 40 -14.83 13.05 28.01
CA ALA A 40 -13.67 12.17 28.12
C ALA A 40 -13.93 10.92 28.98
N TRP A 41 -14.93 10.94 29.88
CA TRP A 41 -15.21 9.83 30.82
C TRP A 41 -16.45 9.02 30.46
N ARG A 42 -17.31 9.52 29.55
CA ARG A 42 -18.47 8.74 29.10
C ARG A 42 -18.01 7.51 28.32
N PRO A 43 -18.60 6.32 28.58
CA PRO A 43 -18.37 5.15 27.73
C PRO A 43 -18.85 5.44 26.30
N PRO A 44 -18.28 4.74 25.29
CA PRO A 44 -18.78 4.79 23.93
C PRO A 44 -20.27 4.43 23.90
N SER A 45 -21.03 5.17 23.09
CA SER A 45 -22.45 4.91 22.87
C SER A 45 -22.67 4.24 21.51
N ALA A 46 -23.85 3.64 21.30
CA ALA A 46 -24.23 3.06 20.02
C ALA A 46 -24.01 4.02 18.83
N ALA A 47 -24.23 5.33 19.01
CA ALA A 47 -23.99 6.34 17.98
C ALA A 47 -22.50 6.52 17.63
N ASP A 48 -21.60 6.35 18.61
CA ASP A 48 -20.15 6.39 18.38
C ASP A 48 -19.72 5.17 17.53
N TYR A 49 -20.32 4.00 17.77
CA TYR A 49 -20.10 2.79 16.97
C TYR A 49 -20.74 2.86 15.58
N THR A 50 -21.93 3.45 15.42
CA THR A 50 -22.51 3.69 14.09
C THR A 50 -21.60 4.57 13.24
N ARG A 51 -20.98 5.60 13.84
CA ARG A 51 -20.02 6.44 13.14
C ARG A 51 -18.77 5.66 12.74
N LEU A 52 -18.23 4.84 13.65
CA LEU A 52 -17.12 3.95 13.33
C LEU A 52 -17.45 3.01 12.17
N GLU A 53 -18.64 2.43 12.14
CA GLU A 53 -19.09 1.58 11.03
C GLU A 53 -19.08 2.34 9.69
N GLN A 54 -19.60 3.58 9.67
CA GLN A 54 -19.64 4.41 8.47
C GLN A 54 -18.25 4.79 7.96
N GLU A 55 -17.36 5.23 8.85
CA GLU A 55 -15.99 5.62 8.48
C GLU A 55 -15.16 4.38 8.07
N SER A 56 -15.40 3.22 8.69
CA SER A 56 -14.79 1.94 8.27
C SER A 56 -15.31 1.51 6.89
N ALA A 57 -16.57 1.75 6.57
CA ALA A 57 -17.10 1.50 5.23
C ALA A 57 -16.42 2.37 4.17
N LEU A 58 -16.18 3.66 4.47
CA LEU A 58 -15.39 4.53 3.58
C LEU A 58 -13.97 4.00 3.40
N THR A 59 -13.32 3.57 4.49
CA THR A 59 -11.98 2.95 4.44
C THR A 59 -11.98 1.70 3.54
N SER A 60 -13.03 0.88 3.60
CA SER A 60 -13.21 -0.29 2.72
C SER A 60 -13.32 0.10 1.24
N ASP A 61 -13.97 1.22 0.92
CA ASP A 61 -14.07 1.72 -0.45
C ASP A 61 -12.68 2.11 -0.98
N PHE A 62 -11.82 2.72 -0.16
CA PHE A 62 -10.43 3.03 -0.54
C PHE A 62 -9.59 1.78 -0.79
N VAL A 63 -9.73 0.73 0.02
CA VAL A 63 -9.06 -0.57 -0.23
C VAL A 63 -9.49 -1.12 -1.59
N THR A 64 -10.78 -1.02 -1.93
CA THR A 64 -11.32 -1.48 -3.22
C THR A 64 -10.77 -0.66 -4.40
N LEU A 65 -10.70 0.67 -4.26
CA LEU A 65 -10.12 1.55 -5.28
C LEU A 65 -8.64 1.26 -5.49
N LEU A 66 -7.87 1.08 -4.41
CA LEU A 66 -6.46 0.72 -4.48
C LEU A 66 -6.25 -0.64 -5.16
N ALA A 67 -7.09 -1.64 -4.85
CA ALA A 67 -7.05 -2.93 -5.53
C ALA A 67 -7.35 -2.81 -7.04
N ALA A 68 -8.32 -1.98 -7.42
CA ALA A 68 -8.62 -1.71 -8.82
C ALA A 68 -7.44 -1.03 -9.55
N GLU A 69 -6.76 -0.11 -8.87
CA GLU A 69 -5.56 0.55 -9.38
C GLU A 69 -4.43 -0.44 -9.62
N VAL A 70 -4.07 -1.22 -8.61
CA VAL A 70 -3.03 -2.25 -8.73
C VAL A 70 -3.37 -3.28 -9.81
N GLY A 71 -4.66 -3.62 -9.96
CA GLY A 71 -5.14 -4.50 -11.03
C GLY A 71 -4.90 -4.00 -12.45
N ARG A 72 -4.56 -2.71 -12.65
CA ARG A 72 -4.17 -2.16 -13.96
C ARG A 72 -2.72 -2.43 -14.32
N ALA A 73 -1.89 -2.88 -13.38
CA ALA A 73 -0.47 -3.07 -13.59
C ALA A 73 -0.13 -3.97 -14.77
N PRO A 74 -0.72 -5.16 -14.97
CA PRO A 74 -0.38 -6.02 -16.09
C PRO A 74 -0.53 -5.31 -17.46
N ALA A 75 -1.58 -4.51 -17.62
CA ALA A 75 -1.81 -3.73 -18.83
C ALA A 75 -0.78 -2.60 -18.99
N ALA A 76 -0.46 -1.88 -17.91
CA ALA A 76 0.52 -0.80 -17.93
C ALA A 76 1.94 -1.31 -18.24
N VAL A 77 2.34 -2.43 -17.63
CA VAL A 77 3.68 -3.04 -17.84
C VAL A 77 3.82 -3.58 -19.27
N SER A 78 2.71 -3.97 -19.91
CA SER A 78 2.68 -4.44 -21.29
C SER A 78 2.59 -3.31 -22.33
N ALA A 79 2.37 -2.07 -21.89
CA ALA A 79 2.18 -0.95 -22.79
C ALA A 79 3.50 -0.44 -23.39
N PRO A 80 3.47 0.16 -24.59
CA PRO A 80 4.65 0.80 -25.17
C PRO A 80 4.99 2.10 -24.44
N GLY A 81 6.16 2.15 -23.81
CA GLY A 81 6.73 3.34 -23.18
C GLY A 81 6.38 3.51 -21.69
N PRO A 82 7.17 4.33 -20.96
CA PRO A 82 7.11 4.39 -19.49
C PRO A 82 5.92 5.18 -18.93
N ASP A 83 5.25 6.00 -19.75
CA ASP A 83 4.25 6.96 -19.29
C ASP A 83 3.07 6.29 -18.55
N GLN A 84 2.59 5.14 -19.05
CA GLN A 84 1.47 4.42 -18.41
C GLN A 84 1.87 3.83 -17.06
N VAL A 85 3.10 3.32 -16.95
CA VAL A 85 3.63 2.80 -15.69
C VAL A 85 3.81 3.95 -14.69
N GLN A 86 4.35 5.09 -15.10
CA GLN A 86 4.52 6.25 -14.23
C GLN A 86 3.19 6.82 -13.73
N GLN A 87 2.18 6.89 -14.60
CA GLN A 87 0.82 7.29 -14.20
C GLN A 87 0.23 6.32 -13.18
N LEU A 88 0.41 5.02 -13.38
CA LEU A 88 -0.05 4.01 -12.44
C LEU A 88 0.67 4.11 -11.10
N VAL A 89 1.99 4.25 -11.09
CA VAL A 89 2.79 4.44 -9.86
C VAL A 89 2.25 5.63 -9.06
N GLY A 90 2.07 6.79 -9.70
CA GLY A 90 1.51 7.97 -9.02
C GLY A 90 0.09 7.75 -8.50
N ALA A 91 -0.72 6.94 -9.19
CA ALA A 91 -2.06 6.60 -8.72
C ALA A 91 -2.05 5.65 -7.50
N ILE A 92 -1.18 4.62 -7.51
CA ILE A 92 -0.98 3.70 -6.38
C ILE A 92 -0.49 4.48 -5.15
N GLU A 93 0.53 5.32 -5.31
CA GLU A 93 1.07 6.16 -4.23
C GLU A 93 -0.01 7.06 -3.62
N LEU A 94 -0.78 7.76 -4.47
CA LEU A 94 -1.86 8.64 -4.02
C LEU A 94 -2.94 7.86 -3.24
N GLN A 95 -3.40 6.72 -3.76
CA GLN A 95 -4.43 5.91 -3.11
C GLN A 95 -3.94 5.31 -1.79
N THR A 96 -2.65 4.94 -1.71
CA THR A 96 -2.05 4.39 -0.49
C THR A 96 -1.97 5.46 0.60
N VAL A 97 -1.55 6.68 0.28
CA VAL A 97 -1.60 7.83 1.21
C VAL A 97 -3.02 8.10 1.68
N GLN A 98 -4.00 8.07 0.77
CA GLN A 98 -5.41 8.26 1.13
C GLN A 98 -5.90 7.17 2.10
N LEU A 99 -5.53 5.91 1.88
CA LEU A 99 -5.87 4.80 2.78
C LEU A 99 -5.26 4.98 4.18
N GLN A 100 -4.00 5.42 4.27
CA GLN A 100 -3.34 5.73 5.54
C GLN A 100 -4.05 6.86 6.28
N ASP A 101 -4.36 7.96 5.58
CA ASP A 101 -5.07 9.11 6.16
C ASP A 101 -6.45 8.72 6.70
N GLN A 102 -7.20 7.87 5.99
CA GLN A 102 -8.49 7.38 6.45
C GLN A 102 -8.35 6.46 7.66
N THR A 103 -7.36 5.56 7.64
CA THR A 103 -7.10 4.65 8.77
C THR A 103 -6.75 5.45 10.03
N ALA A 104 -5.91 6.48 9.91
CA ALA A 104 -5.58 7.39 11.01
C ALA A 104 -6.77 8.26 11.46
N ALA A 105 -7.75 8.51 10.60
CA ALA A 105 -8.97 9.22 10.99
C ALA A 105 -9.86 8.37 11.92
N LEU A 106 -9.83 7.03 11.79
CA LEU A 106 -10.58 6.12 12.65
C LEU A 106 -10.12 6.19 14.11
N ASP A 107 -8.82 6.41 14.36
CA ASP A 107 -8.26 6.57 15.72
C ASP A 107 -8.81 7.79 16.46
N ARG A 108 -9.34 8.78 15.72
CA ARG A 108 -9.90 10.01 16.29
C ARG A 108 -11.35 9.84 16.72
N LEU A 109 -11.96 8.69 16.42
CA LEU A 109 -13.34 8.41 16.78
C LEU A 109 -13.46 7.98 18.23
N ARG A 110 -14.56 8.37 18.87
CA ARG A 110 -14.80 8.04 20.27
C ARG A 110 -14.91 6.55 20.54
N ALA A 111 -15.37 5.76 19.55
CA ALA A 111 -15.41 4.31 19.65
C ALA A 111 -14.01 3.68 19.81
N ALA A 112 -12.93 4.36 19.40
CA ALA A 112 -11.56 3.88 19.57
C ALA A 112 -11.12 3.80 21.06
N ASP A 113 -11.84 4.45 21.98
CA ASP A 113 -11.61 4.31 23.41
C ASP A 113 -12.09 2.94 23.97
N ASP A 114 -12.85 2.17 23.19
CA ASP A 114 -13.14 0.76 23.50
C ASP A 114 -11.89 -0.10 23.26
N PRO A 115 -11.39 -0.86 24.27
CA PRO A 115 -10.20 -1.69 24.13
C PRO A 115 -10.26 -2.70 22.97
N GLU A 116 -11.43 -3.24 22.64
CA GLU A 116 -11.57 -4.19 21.54
C GLU A 116 -11.53 -3.49 20.18
N VAL A 117 -12.09 -2.27 20.08
CA VAL A 117 -11.92 -1.42 18.90
C VAL A 117 -10.46 -1.03 18.72
N ALA A 118 -9.78 -0.58 19.77
CA ALA A 118 -8.37 -0.23 19.73
C ALA A 118 -7.50 -1.40 19.24
N ARG A 119 -7.79 -2.62 19.72
CA ARG A 119 -7.10 -3.85 19.27
C ARG A 119 -7.32 -4.10 17.77
N ARG A 120 -8.55 -3.95 17.28
CA ARG A 120 -8.88 -4.13 15.85
C ARG A 120 -8.27 -3.05 14.97
N LEU A 121 -8.28 -1.80 15.42
CA LEU A 121 -7.58 -0.69 14.77
C LEU A 121 -6.08 -0.96 14.67
N GLN A 122 -5.46 -1.50 15.71
CA GLN A 122 -4.04 -1.88 15.65
C GLN A 122 -3.78 -2.98 14.61
N THR A 123 -4.66 -3.97 14.49
CA THR A 123 -4.58 -4.97 13.41
C THR A 123 -4.71 -4.31 12.03
N LEU A 124 -5.64 -3.37 11.87
CA LEU A 124 -5.81 -2.63 10.62
C LEU A 124 -4.58 -1.80 10.27
N HIS A 125 -4.02 -1.02 11.21
CA HIS A 125 -2.77 -0.28 11.00
C HIS A 125 -1.63 -1.18 10.57
N THR A 126 -1.45 -2.33 11.24
CA THR A 126 -0.42 -3.30 10.86
C THR A 126 -0.62 -3.79 9.41
N ALA A 127 -1.86 -4.11 9.03
CA ALA A 127 -2.16 -4.55 7.67
C ALA A 127 -1.92 -3.44 6.62
N VAL A 128 -2.30 -2.18 6.94
CA VAL A 128 -2.08 -1.02 6.07
C VAL A 128 -0.59 -0.71 5.91
N ASP A 129 0.19 -0.75 6.99
CA ASP A 129 1.65 -0.52 6.96
C ASP A 129 2.36 -1.61 6.13
N GLU A 130 1.96 -2.87 6.30
CA GLU A 130 2.48 -3.97 5.49
C GLU A 130 2.13 -3.83 4.00
N LEU A 131 0.90 -3.38 3.70
CA LEU A 131 0.46 -3.12 2.34
C LEU A 131 1.22 -1.94 1.73
N ASP A 132 1.37 -0.82 2.44
CA ASP A 132 2.10 0.37 2.02
C ASP A 132 3.56 0.04 1.68
N GLY A 133 4.28 -0.57 2.63
CA GLY A 133 5.67 -0.94 2.41
C GLY A 133 5.84 -1.91 1.24
N TYR A 134 4.87 -2.80 1.00
CA TYR A 134 4.90 -3.66 -0.18
C TYR A 134 4.61 -2.89 -1.47
N LEU A 135 3.61 -2.00 -1.48
CA LEU A 135 3.22 -1.22 -2.65
C LEU A 135 4.29 -0.21 -3.06
N GLU A 136 5.06 0.34 -2.12
CA GLU A 136 6.23 1.18 -2.40
C GLU A 136 7.27 0.40 -3.23
N ARG A 137 7.61 -0.82 -2.78
CA ARG A 137 8.55 -1.68 -3.51
C ARG A 137 7.97 -2.17 -4.83
N TYR A 138 6.69 -2.52 -4.86
CA TYR A 138 5.98 -2.91 -6.07
C TYR A 138 6.01 -1.81 -7.13
N SER A 139 5.66 -0.58 -6.76
CA SER A 139 5.73 0.60 -7.63
C SER A 139 7.14 0.83 -8.17
N THR A 140 8.16 0.65 -7.34
CA THR A 140 9.56 0.71 -7.74
C THR A 140 9.92 -0.39 -8.76
N ALA A 141 9.34 -1.58 -8.64
CA ALA A 141 9.56 -2.71 -9.54
C ALA A 141 8.85 -2.59 -10.89
N LEU A 142 7.77 -1.80 -11.02
CA LEU A 142 6.97 -1.75 -12.25
C LEU A 142 7.74 -1.29 -13.49
N LEU A 143 8.59 -0.27 -13.38
CA LEU A 143 9.41 0.22 -14.50
C LEU A 143 10.48 -0.81 -14.91
N PRO A 144 11.28 -1.38 -13.98
CA PRO A 144 12.16 -2.49 -14.29
C PRO A 144 11.44 -3.70 -14.90
N LEU A 145 10.24 -4.07 -14.41
CA LEU A 145 9.42 -5.13 -14.98
C LEU A 145 9.06 -4.86 -16.45
N GLN A 146 8.62 -3.64 -16.77
CA GLN A 146 8.34 -3.23 -18.15
C GLN A 146 9.61 -3.27 -19.01
N GLY A 147 10.73 -2.79 -18.48
CA GLY A 147 12.02 -2.83 -19.16
C GLY A 147 12.46 -4.25 -19.51
N ALA A 148 12.34 -5.19 -18.57
CA ALA A 148 12.67 -6.59 -18.80
C ALA A 148 11.69 -7.25 -19.80
N GLY A 149 10.37 -7.01 -19.62
CA GLY A 149 9.34 -7.53 -20.52
C GLY A 149 9.43 -7.00 -21.96
N THR A 150 10.11 -5.89 -22.20
CA THR A 150 10.35 -5.35 -23.54
C THR A 150 11.68 -5.80 -24.15
N ALA A 151 12.75 -5.93 -23.35
CA ALA A 151 14.08 -6.28 -23.86
C ALA A 151 14.35 -7.78 -23.95
N CYS A 152 13.75 -8.59 -23.06
CA CYS A 152 14.07 -10.01 -22.91
C CYS A 152 13.29 -10.99 -23.80
N PRO A 153 12.13 -10.67 -24.39
CA PRO A 153 11.49 -11.62 -25.30
C PRO A 153 12.11 -11.69 -26.70
N THR A 154 13.01 -10.75 -27.06
CA THR A 154 13.46 -10.57 -28.45
C THR A 154 14.96 -10.50 -28.63
N TRP A 155 15.76 -10.60 -27.56
CA TRP A 155 17.21 -10.47 -27.64
C TRP A 155 17.86 -11.55 -28.53
N ASP A 156 17.23 -12.71 -28.67
CA ASP A 156 17.71 -13.86 -29.44
C ASP A 156 17.36 -13.76 -30.95
N THR A 157 16.49 -12.84 -31.34
CA THR A 157 15.94 -12.77 -32.72
C THR A 157 16.99 -12.48 -33.79
N GLU A 158 18.12 -11.89 -33.42
CA GLU A 158 19.23 -11.59 -34.34
C GLU A 158 20.30 -12.71 -34.38
N LEU A 159 20.17 -13.74 -33.53
CA LEU A 159 21.12 -14.84 -33.44
C LEU A 159 20.71 -16.00 -34.36
N ASP A 160 21.64 -16.42 -35.22
CA ASP A 160 21.50 -17.69 -35.94
C ASP A 160 21.90 -18.85 -35.02
N LEU A 161 20.95 -19.33 -34.21
CA LEU A 161 21.16 -20.42 -33.27
C LEU A 161 21.49 -21.75 -33.96
N ALA A 162 21.05 -21.93 -35.21
CA ALA A 162 21.39 -23.11 -36.00
C ALA A 162 22.87 -23.11 -36.44
N ALA A 163 23.49 -21.93 -36.55
CA ALA A 163 24.92 -21.78 -36.79
C ALA A 163 25.77 -21.93 -35.52
N GLY A 164 25.16 -22.02 -34.33
CA GLY A 164 25.87 -22.14 -33.06
C GLY A 164 26.67 -20.87 -32.71
N PRO A 165 26.01 -19.78 -32.29
CA PRO A 165 26.69 -18.52 -32.03
C PRO A 165 27.74 -18.67 -30.94
N SER A 166 28.77 -17.83 -31.01
CA SER A 166 29.81 -17.76 -29.99
C SER A 166 29.25 -17.20 -28.68
N GLU A 167 29.96 -17.47 -27.58
CA GLU A 167 29.64 -16.89 -26.27
C GLU A 167 29.61 -15.36 -26.31
N GLU A 168 30.53 -14.74 -27.05
CA GLU A 168 30.60 -13.28 -27.21
C GLU A 168 29.38 -12.71 -27.97
N GLN A 169 28.89 -13.43 -29.00
CA GLN A 169 27.67 -13.05 -29.72
C GLN A 169 26.45 -13.11 -28.79
N ILE A 170 26.32 -14.17 -28.00
CA ILE A 170 25.23 -14.33 -27.04
C ILE A 170 25.31 -13.28 -25.94
N ALA A 171 26.50 -13.03 -25.38
CA ALA A 171 26.71 -12.02 -24.35
C ALA A 171 26.37 -10.62 -24.88
N SER A 172 26.79 -10.28 -26.10
CA SER A 172 26.47 -8.99 -26.72
C SER A 172 24.98 -8.84 -26.99
N ALA A 173 24.32 -9.88 -27.51
CA ALA A 173 22.89 -9.84 -27.85
C ALA A 173 22.00 -9.80 -26.59
N SER A 174 22.35 -10.57 -25.56
CA SER A 174 21.59 -10.65 -24.31
C SER A 174 21.86 -9.50 -23.33
N ALA A 175 22.94 -8.71 -23.52
CA ALA A 175 23.32 -7.64 -22.61
C ALA A 175 22.19 -6.66 -22.26
N PRO A 176 21.34 -6.18 -23.20
CA PRO A 176 20.22 -5.32 -22.87
C PRO A 176 19.19 -6.00 -21.96
N CYS A 177 18.88 -7.28 -22.21
CA CYS A 177 17.99 -8.05 -21.34
C CYS A 177 18.59 -8.21 -19.93
N LEU A 178 19.84 -8.68 -19.83
CA LEU A 178 20.51 -8.89 -18.55
C LEU A 178 20.69 -7.60 -17.74
N GLN A 179 20.90 -6.46 -18.40
CA GLN A 179 20.92 -5.16 -17.74
C GLN A 179 19.57 -4.83 -17.08
N ARG A 180 18.44 -5.13 -17.75
CA ARG A 180 17.09 -4.91 -17.20
C ARG A 180 16.76 -5.90 -16.09
N VAL A 181 17.17 -7.16 -16.24
CA VAL A 181 17.08 -8.18 -15.19
C VAL A 181 17.83 -7.71 -13.94
N GLN A 182 19.02 -7.15 -14.09
CA GLN A 182 19.79 -6.63 -12.96
C GLN A 182 19.07 -5.46 -12.26
N SER A 183 18.52 -4.51 -13.01
CA SER A 183 17.71 -3.42 -12.43
C SER A 183 16.48 -3.95 -11.68
N LEU A 184 15.89 -5.06 -12.13
CA LEU A 184 14.77 -5.69 -11.43
C LEU A 184 15.23 -6.38 -10.13
N ARG A 185 16.41 -7.00 -10.13
CA ARG A 185 17.00 -7.63 -8.95
C ARG A 185 17.42 -6.64 -7.87
N GLU A 186 17.73 -5.40 -8.25
CA GLU A 186 18.06 -4.31 -7.32
C GLU A 186 16.87 -3.89 -6.45
N VAL A 187 15.64 -4.22 -6.85
CA VAL A 187 14.45 -3.99 -6.02
C VAL A 187 14.32 -5.14 -5.01
N PRO A 188 14.57 -4.90 -3.71
CA PRO A 188 14.64 -5.96 -2.71
C PRO A 188 13.28 -6.60 -2.48
N ASP A 189 13.28 -7.91 -2.18
CA ASP A 189 12.14 -8.65 -1.61
C ASP A 189 10.78 -8.46 -2.31
N GLY A 190 10.46 -9.36 -3.24
CA GLY A 190 9.11 -9.51 -3.82
C GLY A 190 9.06 -10.52 -4.95
N ALA A 191 7.85 -10.93 -5.33
CA ALA A 191 7.60 -11.90 -6.41
C ALA A 191 8.17 -11.49 -7.78
N TRP A 192 8.49 -10.20 -7.99
CA TRP A 192 9.16 -9.74 -9.20
C TRP A 192 10.56 -10.35 -9.41
N GLN A 193 11.20 -10.86 -8.36
CA GLN A 193 12.45 -11.62 -8.49
C GLN A 193 12.27 -12.87 -9.36
N ALA A 194 11.10 -13.51 -9.32
CA ALA A 194 10.79 -14.66 -10.18
C ALA A 194 10.76 -14.28 -11.68
N PHE A 195 10.41 -13.04 -12.02
CA PHE A 195 10.52 -12.54 -13.40
C PHE A 195 11.99 -12.36 -13.80
N ALA A 196 12.80 -11.77 -12.92
CA ALA A 196 14.23 -11.62 -13.16
C ALA A 196 14.89 -12.99 -13.41
N ASP A 197 14.55 -13.99 -12.60
CA ASP A 197 15.07 -15.35 -12.73
C ASP A 197 14.55 -16.06 -13.99
N ALA A 198 13.29 -15.86 -14.36
CA ALA A 198 12.73 -16.39 -15.60
C ALA A 198 13.47 -15.86 -16.84
N HIS A 199 13.76 -14.55 -16.87
CA HIS A 199 14.51 -13.91 -17.95
C HIS A 199 16.00 -14.30 -17.96
N ALA A 200 16.65 -14.37 -16.80
CA ALA A 200 18.04 -14.84 -16.70
C ALA A 200 18.17 -16.28 -17.19
N ALA A 201 17.30 -17.18 -16.72
CA ALA A 201 17.29 -18.58 -17.12
C ALA A 201 16.99 -18.75 -18.62
N HIS A 202 16.22 -17.86 -19.24
CA HIS A 202 16.01 -17.85 -20.69
C HIS A 202 17.31 -17.59 -21.46
N VAL A 203 18.15 -16.65 -21.01
CA VAL A 203 19.47 -16.40 -21.61
C VAL A 203 20.41 -17.60 -21.40
N GLU A 204 20.46 -18.15 -20.19
CA GLU A 204 21.30 -19.31 -19.85
C GLU A 204 20.93 -20.55 -20.68
N ASP A 205 19.63 -20.82 -20.81
CA ASP A 205 19.07 -21.93 -21.59
C ASP A 205 19.49 -21.86 -23.07
N TYR A 206 19.50 -20.66 -23.66
CA TYR A 206 19.94 -20.44 -25.04
C TYR A 206 21.47 -20.51 -25.19
N ALA A 207 22.23 -20.01 -24.21
CA ALA A 207 23.68 -20.14 -24.19
C ALA A 207 24.11 -21.63 -24.17
N ALA A 208 23.46 -22.44 -23.34
CA ALA A 208 23.71 -23.87 -23.24
C ALA A 208 23.35 -24.62 -24.54
N LEU A 209 22.29 -24.20 -25.25
CA LEU A 209 22.00 -24.75 -26.57
C LEU A 209 23.10 -24.40 -27.59
N ALA A 210 23.50 -23.14 -27.67
CA ALA A 210 24.52 -22.70 -28.62
C ALA A 210 25.88 -23.40 -28.43
N GLU A 211 26.27 -23.70 -27.19
CA GLU A 211 27.46 -24.50 -26.89
C GLU A 211 27.39 -25.92 -27.46
N ARG A 212 26.25 -26.60 -27.29
CA ARG A 212 26.04 -27.94 -27.85
C ARG A 212 26.07 -27.94 -29.37
N VAL A 213 25.48 -26.91 -30.00
CA VAL A 213 25.51 -26.75 -31.45
C VAL A 213 26.94 -26.55 -31.96
N ARG A 214 27.75 -25.71 -31.30
CA ARG A 214 29.18 -25.57 -31.59
C ARG A 214 29.97 -26.88 -31.39
N GLY A 215 29.52 -27.72 -30.45
CA GLY A 215 30.04 -29.07 -30.23
C GLY A 215 29.72 -30.08 -31.33
N GLY A 216 28.93 -29.70 -32.34
CA GLY A 216 28.55 -30.54 -33.47
C GLY A 216 27.18 -31.19 -33.34
N GLU A 217 26.40 -30.88 -32.29
CA GLU A 217 25.00 -31.30 -32.21
C GLU A 217 24.14 -30.43 -33.16
N ALA A 218 23.14 -31.04 -33.81
CA ALA A 218 22.21 -30.26 -34.61
C ALA A 218 21.18 -29.60 -33.68
N ALA A 219 20.97 -28.28 -33.80
CA ALA A 219 19.83 -27.62 -33.17
C ALA A 219 18.53 -28.14 -33.81
N ALA A 220 17.71 -28.85 -33.05
CA ALA A 220 16.37 -29.21 -33.50
C ALA A 220 15.43 -28.01 -33.33
N ALA A 221 14.58 -27.74 -34.32
CA ALA A 221 13.54 -26.70 -34.21
C ALA A 221 12.60 -26.93 -33.01
N ASP A 222 12.34 -28.19 -32.68
CA ASP A 222 11.57 -28.60 -31.50
C ASP A 222 12.23 -28.18 -30.18
N GLU A 223 13.57 -28.14 -30.14
CA GLU A 223 14.31 -27.76 -28.93
C GLU A 223 14.23 -26.25 -28.68
N LEU A 224 14.37 -25.45 -29.74
CA LEU A 224 14.14 -24.00 -29.69
C LEU A 224 12.71 -23.67 -29.25
N THR A 225 11.72 -24.38 -29.81
CA THR A 225 10.32 -24.24 -29.41
C THR A 225 10.14 -24.58 -27.93
N GLY A 226 10.74 -25.69 -27.47
CA GLY A 226 10.68 -26.10 -26.06
C GLY A 226 11.37 -25.13 -25.09
N LEU A 227 12.45 -24.45 -25.50
CA LEU A 227 13.08 -23.39 -24.69
C LEU A 227 12.15 -22.19 -24.53
N HIS A 228 11.51 -21.76 -25.63
CA HIS A 228 10.55 -20.66 -25.60
C HIS A 228 9.31 -21.00 -24.74
N GLU A 229 8.75 -22.20 -24.87
CA GLU A 229 7.64 -22.67 -24.03
C GLU A 229 7.99 -22.67 -22.54
N ARG A 230 9.19 -23.17 -22.18
CA ARG A 230 9.66 -23.12 -20.78
C ARG A 230 9.80 -21.70 -20.27
N TYR A 231 10.32 -20.80 -21.10
CA TYR A 231 10.41 -19.39 -20.76
C TYR A 231 9.03 -18.78 -20.47
N LEU A 232 8.05 -18.97 -21.36
CA LEU A 232 6.68 -18.50 -21.15
C LEU A 232 6.04 -19.12 -19.89
N GLN A 233 6.29 -20.40 -19.62
CA GLN A 233 5.79 -21.07 -18.43
C GLN A 233 6.37 -20.46 -17.15
N ARG A 234 7.68 -20.15 -17.12
CA ARG A 234 8.32 -19.46 -15.98
C ARG A 234 7.74 -18.07 -15.77
N LEU A 235 7.49 -17.31 -16.85
CA LEU A 235 6.85 -16.00 -16.75
C LEU A 235 5.42 -16.07 -16.21
N GLN A 236 4.63 -17.06 -16.65
CA GLN A 236 3.27 -17.28 -16.12
C GLN A 236 3.28 -17.63 -14.63
N GLN A 237 4.24 -18.45 -14.19
CA GLN A 237 4.42 -18.77 -12.77
C GLN A 237 4.84 -17.55 -11.95
N ALA A 238 5.75 -16.73 -12.49
CA ALA A 238 6.16 -15.47 -11.85
C ALA A 238 4.99 -14.49 -11.73
N ALA A 239 4.17 -14.34 -12.78
CA ALA A 239 2.96 -13.52 -12.77
C ALA A 239 1.95 -14.01 -11.72
N ALA A 240 1.66 -15.31 -11.68
CA ALA A 240 0.75 -15.88 -10.69
C ALA A 240 1.24 -15.69 -9.24
N THR A 241 2.55 -15.76 -9.03
CA THR A 241 3.15 -15.51 -7.71
C THR A 241 2.99 -14.04 -7.30
N LEU A 242 3.22 -13.13 -8.24
CA LEU A 242 3.05 -11.69 -8.03
C LEU A 242 1.59 -11.32 -7.72
N ASP A 243 0.66 -11.85 -8.50
CA ASP A 243 -0.77 -11.64 -8.27
C ASP A 243 -1.20 -12.18 -6.89
N ALA A 244 -0.67 -13.33 -6.48
CA ALA A 244 -0.96 -13.92 -5.17
C ALA A 244 -0.41 -13.07 -4.01
N GLU A 245 0.82 -12.54 -4.11
CA GLU A 245 1.39 -11.68 -3.08
C GLU A 245 0.60 -10.37 -2.92
N VAL A 246 0.28 -9.70 -4.03
CA VAL A 246 -0.54 -8.48 -4.04
C VAL A 246 -1.92 -8.76 -3.44
N ALA A 247 -2.60 -9.81 -3.93
CA ALA A 247 -3.95 -10.15 -3.49
C ALA A 247 -3.98 -10.54 -2.00
N GLY A 248 -2.98 -11.29 -1.52
CA GLY A 248 -2.89 -11.68 -0.11
C GLY A 248 -2.81 -10.48 0.83
N ARG A 249 -2.04 -9.45 0.47
CA ARG A 249 -1.90 -8.22 1.28
C ARG A 249 -3.12 -7.32 1.22
N GLY A 250 -3.69 -7.14 0.02
CA GLY A 250 -4.96 -6.44 -0.14
C GLY A 250 -6.09 -7.10 0.65
N GLN A 251 -6.17 -8.43 0.60
CA GLN A 251 -7.17 -9.21 1.33
C GLN A 251 -6.99 -9.11 2.85
N ALA A 252 -5.75 -9.12 3.37
CA ALA A 252 -5.49 -8.94 4.80
C ALA A 252 -6.02 -7.58 5.30
N THR A 253 -5.78 -6.52 4.52
CA THR A 253 -6.27 -5.17 4.81
C THR A 253 -7.80 -5.11 4.76
N ALA A 254 -8.41 -5.64 3.70
CA ALA A 254 -9.87 -5.70 3.56
C ALA A 254 -10.53 -6.46 4.72
N THR A 255 -9.95 -7.61 5.11
CA THR A 255 -10.43 -8.42 6.24
C THR A 255 -10.38 -7.64 7.55
N ALA A 256 -9.29 -6.91 7.81
CA ALA A 256 -9.16 -6.10 9.02
C ALA A 256 -10.19 -4.96 9.08
N VAL A 257 -10.47 -4.29 7.94
CA VAL A 257 -11.51 -3.26 7.86
C VAL A 257 -12.90 -3.86 8.08
N ASP A 258 -13.20 -4.98 7.44
CA ASP A 258 -14.50 -5.67 7.57
C ASP A 258 -14.73 -6.18 9.00
N ASP A 259 -13.71 -6.71 9.65
CA ASP A 259 -13.77 -7.14 11.04
C ASP A 259 -14.04 -5.96 12.00
N LEU A 260 -13.40 -4.82 11.78
CA LEU A 260 -13.66 -3.60 12.55
C LEU A 260 -15.09 -3.11 12.34
N ARG A 261 -15.53 -3.06 11.09
CA ARG A 261 -16.88 -2.64 10.70
C ARG A 261 -17.96 -3.57 11.25
N GLY A 262 -17.74 -4.89 11.19
CA GLY A 262 -18.64 -5.90 11.73
C GLY A 262 -18.85 -5.73 13.23
N TYR A 263 -17.76 -5.58 13.97
CA TYR A 263 -17.83 -5.32 15.42
C TYR A 263 -18.56 -4.00 15.73
N ALA A 264 -18.26 -2.92 15.00
CA ALA A 264 -18.93 -1.64 15.20
C ALA A 264 -20.45 -1.74 14.95
N ARG A 265 -20.87 -2.50 13.94
CA ARG A 265 -22.29 -2.76 13.66
C ARG A 265 -22.96 -3.54 14.79
N GLU A 266 -22.32 -4.58 15.31
CA GLU A 266 -22.83 -5.38 16.43
C GLU A 266 -23.03 -4.52 17.68
N GLN A 267 -22.03 -3.70 18.04
CA GLN A 267 -22.11 -2.79 19.18
C GLN A 267 -23.15 -1.68 19.01
N ALA A 268 -23.36 -1.20 17.78
CA ALA A 268 -24.39 -0.22 17.48
C ALA A 268 -25.83 -0.79 17.61
N ALA A 269 -26.00 -2.09 17.39
CA ALA A 269 -27.29 -2.77 17.46
C ALA A 269 -27.76 -3.08 18.89
N GLY A 270 -26.81 -3.27 19.82
CA GLY A 270 -27.08 -3.56 21.24
C GLY A 270 -27.19 -5.04 21.57
#